data_AF-A0A081KFR6-F1
#
_entry.id   AF-A0A081KFR6-F1
#
_cell.length_a   1.000
_cell.length_b   1.000
_cell.length_c   1.000
_cell.angle_alpha   90.00
_cell.angle_beta   90.00
_cell.angle_gamma   90.00
#
_symmetry.space_group_name_H-M   'P 1'
#
loop_
_entity.id
_entity.type
_entity.pdbx_description
1 polymer ?
#
loop_
_entity_poly.entity_id
_entity_poly.type
_entity_poly.pdbx_seq_one_letter_code
_entity_poly.pdbx_strand_id
1 'polypeptide(L)'
;MSVVKTLGSVMFASFFMVGCTASSVPLAQVEKNAIDHTQQPIQQASAKQIQELETIYRRYVNWTVGTGTLSKSDPLARIQHETMLSTFNNIEEQFMEEGGVEGLGKISFDRTKDKQPVARYVFDTILPSLSMSYAYPGLMDSPNPRYRNPETVATIIAILDHMHAAGWKKGVDTGFDFDELRKTGFTGFGGSINNNISGYSKSLLLLRDELHQAGRLERELETLDWVTRIFSPEQDGRGMTHFQFPGFNSDGFKSMVRNRLSYVVTQLPDDPSRVENMQFLTRFYNKAYTIAPGWADKIKPDGVGYHHKGVYGNSYSEQGLEAAARSIFLLQGTSFQVTDESIANVKLGLKTFRIYSQKYDMHRGIAGRFPHQLDSLVHLLPAYAYYGMSSGINDLEMKGIFSRLWERDYFEQTGILSETFDGKGLGAFGEIEAMLALESENIEPEPALSGHWVYPYGAMSIHRRPGWMAAVKGFSRYIWDYESGKGQNVYGGNTSSGVLRLYTKGSPVNAFDSGYGINGWDWHRLPGATTVRVPYKKCIKVIETGHQNHLSAA
;
A
#
# COMPACT_ATOMS: atom_id res chain seq x y z
N MET A 1 -6.67 -75.53 -48.55
CA MET A 1 -5.35 -74.92 -48.28
C MET A 1 -5.52 -73.94 -47.11
N SER A 2 -4.89 -74.21 -45.96
CA SER A 2 -4.54 -73.30 -44.82
C SER A 2 -5.60 -72.27 -44.38
N VAL A 3 -6.45 -72.39 -43.33
CA VAL A 3 -6.32 -72.63 -41.87
C VAL A 3 -5.47 -71.59 -41.10
N VAL A 4 -6.06 -71.11 -39.98
CA VAL A 4 -5.58 -70.28 -38.83
C VAL A 4 -5.97 -68.78 -38.91
N LYS A 5 -6.63 -68.11 -37.95
CA LYS A 5 -7.38 -68.44 -36.72
C LYS A 5 -8.25 -67.22 -36.32
N THR A 6 -9.33 -67.52 -35.62
CA THR A 6 -10.29 -66.72 -34.82
C THR A 6 -9.70 -65.69 -33.84
N LEU A 7 -10.46 -64.63 -33.55
CA LEU A 7 -10.51 -64.00 -32.23
C LEU A 7 -11.97 -63.65 -31.87
N GLY A 8 -12.49 -64.41 -30.91
CA GLY A 8 -13.78 -64.19 -30.25
C GLY A 8 -13.61 -63.49 -28.91
N SER A 9 -14.73 -62.98 -28.44
CA SER A 9 -14.98 -62.38 -27.14
C SER A 9 -14.44 -63.21 -25.97
N VAL A 10 -13.80 -62.57 -24.99
CA VAL A 10 -13.52 -63.18 -23.68
C VAL A 10 -13.76 -62.15 -22.57
N MET A 11 -14.52 -62.61 -21.57
CA MET A 11 -14.77 -62.00 -20.26
C MET A 11 -13.49 -61.57 -19.56
N PHE A 12 -13.53 -60.44 -18.84
CA PHE A 12 -12.60 -60.20 -17.76
C PHE A 12 -13.21 -60.66 -16.44
N ALA A 13 -12.65 -61.76 -15.92
CA ALA A 13 -12.92 -62.29 -14.60
C ALA A 13 -12.23 -61.45 -13.53
N SER A 14 -12.98 -61.16 -12.46
CA SER A 14 -12.47 -60.61 -11.22
C SER A 14 -11.65 -61.67 -10.46
N PHE A 15 -10.46 -61.28 -9.99
CA PHE A 15 -9.78 -61.98 -8.89
C PHE A 15 -9.27 -60.95 -7.88
N PHE A 16 -9.75 -61.13 -6.65
CA PHE A 16 -9.33 -60.49 -5.41
C PHE A 16 -8.03 -61.13 -4.90
N MET A 17 -7.14 -60.32 -4.33
CA MET A 17 -6.20 -60.60 -3.23
C MET A 17 -5.27 -59.37 -3.10
N VAL A 18 -4.92 -58.76 -1.97
CA VAL A 18 -5.23 -58.85 -0.54
C VAL A 18 -5.04 -57.42 -0.03
N GLY A 19 -5.86 -56.98 0.92
CA GLY A 19 -5.76 -55.65 1.52
C GLY A 19 -4.48 -55.46 2.34
N CYS A 20 -3.74 -54.40 2.01
CA CYS A 20 -2.98 -53.65 3.02
C CYS A 20 -3.86 -52.46 3.40
N THR A 21 -4.41 -52.51 4.60
CA THR A 21 -5.10 -51.40 5.25
C THR A 21 -4.11 -50.26 5.47
N ALA A 22 -4.05 -49.31 4.53
CA ALA A 22 -3.63 -47.96 4.88
C ALA A 22 -4.81 -47.36 5.64
N SER A 23 -4.78 -47.49 6.96
CA SER A 23 -5.67 -46.77 7.87
C SER A 23 -5.68 -45.30 7.44
N SER A 24 -6.83 -44.84 6.98
CA SER A 24 -7.13 -43.43 6.86
C SER A 24 -6.91 -42.81 8.23
N VAL A 25 -5.75 -42.18 8.42
CA VAL A 25 -5.58 -41.22 9.50
C VAL A 25 -6.65 -40.17 9.21
N PRO A 26 -7.64 -39.97 10.10
CA PRO A 26 -8.58 -38.88 9.94
C PRO A 26 -7.75 -37.61 9.78
N LEU A 27 -8.11 -36.74 8.84
CA LEU A 27 -7.70 -35.34 8.89
C LEU A 27 -7.86 -34.93 10.35
N ALA A 28 -6.74 -34.79 11.06
CA ALA A 28 -6.73 -34.31 12.42
C ALA A 28 -7.60 -33.07 12.38
N GLN A 29 -8.64 -33.08 13.22
CA GLN A 29 -9.40 -31.87 13.50
C GLN A 29 -8.34 -30.79 13.62
N VAL A 30 -8.37 -29.82 12.71
CA VAL A 30 -7.65 -28.58 12.90
C VAL A 30 -8.15 -28.12 14.25
N GLU A 31 -7.34 -28.37 15.28
CA GLU A 31 -7.61 -27.84 16.60
C GLU A 31 -7.85 -26.37 16.32
N LYS A 32 -9.07 -25.93 16.63
CA LYS A 32 -9.29 -24.54 16.90
C LYS A 32 -8.24 -24.22 17.95
N ASN A 33 -7.11 -23.67 17.52
CA ASN A 33 -6.31 -22.82 18.36
C ASN A 33 -7.26 -21.66 18.65
N ALA A 34 -8.12 -21.88 19.63
CA ALA A 34 -8.76 -20.84 20.38
C ALA A 34 -7.58 -20.00 20.84
N ILE A 35 -7.43 -18.83 20.22
CA ILE A 35 -6.63 -17.77 20.80
C ILE A 35 -7.28 -17.57 22.16
N ASP A 36 -6.62 -18.08 23.19
CA ASP A 36 -7.12 -18.06 24.54
C ASP A 36 -7.29 -16.60 24.93
N HIS A 37 -8.55 -16.14 24.95
CA HIS A 37 -8.94 -14.80 25.37
C HIS A 37 -8.94 -14.74 26.90
N THR A 38 -7.83 -15.11 27.53
CA THR A 38 -7.55 -14.59 28.87
C THR A 38 -7.06 -13.17 28.68
N GLN A 39 -7.91 -12.19 29.02
CA GLN A 39 -7.46 -10.83 29.30
C GLN A 39 -6.33 -10.93 30.34
N GLN A 40 -5.09 -10.84 29.88
CA GLN A 40 -3.98 -10.62 30.79
C GLN A 40 -4.27 -9.34 31.56
N PRO A 41 -4.05 -9.31 32.89
CA PRO A 41 -4.23 -8.08 33.65
C PRO A 41 -3.40 -6.98 33.00
N ILE A 42 -3.98 -5.79 32.86
CA ILE A 42 -3.32 -4.59 32.30
C ILE A 42 -2.03 -4.39 33.07
N GLN A 43 -0.93 -4.87 32.48
CA GLN A 43 0.39 -4.69 33.04
C GLN A 43 0.68 -3.20 32.88
N GLN A 44 0.93 -2.50 33.98
CA GLN A 44 1.30 -1.09 33.92
C GLN A 44 2.40 -0.91 32.87
N ALA A 45 2.17 0.02 31.94
CA ALA A 45 3.12 0.37 30.90
C ALA A 45 4.50 0.58 31.53
N SER A 46 5.49 -0.22 31.10
CA SER A 46 6.85 -0.04 31.61
C SER A 46 7.39 1.32 31.13
N ALA A 47 8.21 1.98 31.95
CA ALA A 47 8.89 3.22 31.55
C ALA A 47 9.66 3.06 30.22
N LYS A 48 10.18 1.85 29.96
CA LYS A 48 10.80 1.46 28.69
C LYS A 48 9.84 1.57 27.50
N GLN A 49 8.62 1.04 27.60
CA GLN A 49 7.64 1.09 26.51
C GLN A 49 7.21 2.53 26.20
N ILE A 50 7.06 3.38 27.21
CA ILE A 50 6.74 4.81 27.03
C ILE A 50 7.89 5.49 26.27
N GLN A 51 9.14 5.24 26.66
CA GLN A 51 10.31 5.79 25.97
C GLN A 51 10.42 5.30 24.52
N GLU A 52 10.15 4.02 24.27
CA GLU A 52 10.16 3.45 22.93
C GLU A 52 9.08 4.05 22.03
N LEU A 53 7.89 4.36 22.56
CA LEU A 53 6.84 5.07 21.82
C LEU A 53 7.27 6.49 21.41
N GLU A 54 7.98 7.20 22.28
CA GLU A 54 8.59 8.49 21.92
C GLU A 54 9.68 8.35 20.85
N THR A 55 10.47 7.27 20.89
CA THR A 55 11.42 6.95 19.82
C THR A 55 10.71 6.73 18.49
N ILE A 56 9.59 5.99 18.48
CA ILE A 56 8.80 5.74 17.27
C ILE A 56 8.17 7.04 16.75
N TYR A 57 7.62 7.89 17.64
CA TYR A 57 7.11 9.21 17.29
C TYR A 57 8.17 10.06 16.59
N ARG A 58 9.34 10.23 17.21
CA ARG A 58 10.45 11.00 16.63
C ARG A 58 10.92 10.42 15.31
N ARG A 59 11.01 9.09 15.20
CA ARG A 59 11.37 8.42 13.95
C ARG A 59 10.34 8.69 12.85
N TYR A 60 9.04 8.72 13.17
CA TYR A 60 8.00 9.00 12.19
C TYR A 60 7.97 10.47 11.76
N VAL A 61 8.19 11.40 12.70
CA VAL A 61 8.39 12.82 12.38
C VAL A 61 9.59 12.99 11.46
N ASN A 62 10.77 12.49 11.86
CA ASN A 62 11.99 12.57 11.06
C ASN A 62 11.84 11.87 9.70
N TRP A 63 11.12 10.75 9.64
CA TRP A 63 10.84 10.10 8.36
C TRP A 63 9.99 11.00 7.45
N THR A 64 9.04 11.74 8.02
CA THR A 64 8.14 12.63 7.27
C THR A 64 8.88 13.88 6.76
N VAL A 65 9.59 14.58 7.64
CA VAL A 65 10.20 15.89 7.35
C VAL A 65 11.71 15.84 7.09
N GLY A 66 12.35 14.69 7.29
CA GLY A 66 13.79 14.55 7.18
C GLY A 66 14.50 14.94 8.47
N THR A 67 15.77 14.57 8.56
CA THR A 67 16.64 14.81 9.71
C THR A 67 17.42 16.12 9.62
N GLY A 68 17.31 16.84 8.49
CA GLY A 68 18.04 18.08 8.24
C GLY A 68 19.54 17.87 7.98
N THR A 69 19.95 16.65 7.61
CA THR A 69 21.36 16.30 7.36
C THR A 69 21.75 16.32 5.89
N LEU A 70 20.79 16.50 4.99
CA LEU A 70 21.05 16.58 3.55
C LEU A 70 21.50 18.00 3.15
N SER A 71 22.25 18.08 2.05
CA SER A 71 22.88 19.30 1.52
C SER A 71 22.46 19.53 0.07
N LYS A 72 22.38 20.79 -0.38
CA LYS A 72 22.11 21.15 -1.79
C LYS A 72 23.18 20.63 -2.76
N SER A 73 24.34 20.24 -2.25
CA SER A 73 25.38 19.60 -3.05
C SER A 73 24.94 18.25 -3.64
N ASP A 74 23.99 17.55 -3.01
CA ASP A 74 23.38 16.36 -3.60
C ASP A 74 22.21 16.79 -4.53
N PRO A 75 22.26 16.48 -5.84
CA PRO A 75 21.25 16.93 -6.79
C PRO A 75 19.83 16.46 -6.46
N LEU A 76 19.67 15.22 -5.97
CA LEU A 76 18.35 14.68 -5.62
C LEU A 76 17.78 15.40 -4.40
N ALA A 77 18.61 15.63 -3.38
CA ALA A 77 18.22 16.39 -2.21
C ALA A 77 17.81 17.83 -2.58
N ARG A 78 18.57 18.48 -3.46
CA ARG A 78 18.28 19.82 -3.97
C ARG A 78 16.96 19.87 -4.75
N ILE A 79 16.74 18.95 -5.69
CA ILE A 79 15.50 18.87 -6.48
C ILE A 79 14.29 18.70 -5.55
N GLN A 80 14.35 17.73 -4.62
CA GLN A 80 13.28 17.50 -3.65
C GLN A 80 13.00 18.79 -2.85
N HIS A 81 14.04 19.42 -2.33
CA HIS A 81 13.93 20.65 -1.53
C HIS A 81 13.30 21.80 -2.32
N GLU A 82 13.77 22.08 -3.53
CA GLU A 82 13.30 23.18 -4.37
C GLU A 82 11.83 22.97 -4.79
N THR A 83 11.45 21.75 -5.20
CA THR A 83 10.06 21.42 -5.48
C THR A 83 9.19 21.66 -4.26
N MET A 84 9.58 21.13 -3.09
CA MET A 84 8.78 21.20 -1.88
C MET A 84 8.55 22.64 -1.43
N LEU A 85 9.60 23.47 -1.39
CA LEU A 85 9.46 24.88 -1.05
C LEU A 85 8.56 25.62 -2.05
N SER A 86 8.68 25.32 -3.36
CA SER A 86 7.79 25.91 -4.36
C SER A 86 6.33 25.48 -4.16
N THR A 87 6.08 24.19 -3.90
CA THR A 87 4.74 23.68 -3.64
C THR A 87 4.11 24.32 -2.41
N PHE A 88 4.85 24.45 -1.31
CA PHE A 88 4.36 25.08 -0.09
C PHE A 88 3.99 26.54 -0.32
N ASN A 89 4.89 27.31 -0.96
CA ASN A 89 4.65 28.72 -1.24
C ASN A 89 3.43 28.91 -2.15
N ASN A 90 3.33 28.15 -3.24
CA ASN A 90 2.22 28.27 -4.18
C ASN A 90 0.87 27.95 -3.51
N ILE A 91 0.82 26.90 -2.68
CA ILE A 91 -0.42 26.51 -1.98
C ILE A 91 -0.78 27.54 -0.91
N GLU A 92 0.19 28.06 -0.17
CA GLU A 92 -0.05 29.07 0.85
C GLU A 92 -0.53 30.39 0.24
N GLU A 93 0.12 30.86 -0.83
CA GLU A 93 -0.29 32.06 -1.57
C GLU A 93 -1.70 31.90 -2.13
N GLN A 94 -1.98 30.80 -2.84
CA GLN A 94 -3.32 30.53 -3.37
C GLN A 94 -4.38 30.47 -2.26
N PHE A 95 -4.08 29.80 -1.14
CA PHE A 95 -5.00 29.71 -0.01
C PHE A 95 -5.33 31.09 0.57
N MET A 96 -4.33 31.98 0.68
CA MET A 96 -4.54 33.33 1.18
C MET A 96 -5.28 34.22 0.16
N GLU A 97 -4.98 34.10 -1.13
CA GLU A 97 -5.70 34.79 -2.22
C GLU A 97 -7.18 34.40 -2.29
N GLU A 98 -7.50 33.13 -2.00
CA GLU A 98 -8.86 32.62 -1.92
C GLU A 98 -9.62 33.04 -0.65
N GLY A 99 -8.99 33.87 0.22
CA GLY A 99 -9.60 34.39 1.45
C GLY A 99 -9.27 33.60 2.71
N GLY A 100 -8.25 32.73 2.67
CA GLY A 100 -7.79 31.94 3.80
C GLY A 100 -8.89 31.05 4.39
N VAL A 101 -8.96 31.01 5.73
CA VAL A 101 -9.94 30.16 6.45
C VAL A 101 -11.38 30.53 6.12
N GLU A 102 -11.70 31.82 6.00
CA GLU A 102 -13.04 32.28 5.62
C GLU A 102 -13.38 31.88 4.18
N GLY A 103 -12.38 31.90 3.29
CA GLY A 103 -12.46 31.48 1.89
C GLY A 103 -12.89 30.03 1.69
N LEU A 104 -12.63 29.14 2.66
CA LEU A 104 -13.07 27.74 2.60
C LEU A 104 -14.60 27.59 2.57
N GLY A 105 -15.34 28.59 3.08
CA GLY A 105 -16.79 28.57 3.12
C GLY A 105 -17.35 27.36 3.88
N LYS A 106 -18.45 26.78 3.37
CA LYS A 106 -19.13 25.65 4.02
C LYS A 106 -18.39 24.33 3.75
N ILE A 107 -17.94 23.70 4.83
CA ILE A 107 -17.35 22.36 4.80
C ILE A 107 -18.43 21.31 5.08
N SER A 108 -18.38 20.20 4.34
CA SER A 108 -19.30 19.06 4.48
C SER A 108 -18.52 17.76 4.62
N PHE A 109 -18.96 16.95 5.59
CA PHE A 109 -18.42 15.62 5.90
C PHE A 109 -19.50 14.53 5.68
N ASP A 110 -20.42 14.76 4.71
CA ASP A 110 -21.46 13.80 4.29
C ASP A 110 -20.82 12.44 3.91
N ARG A 111 -21.57 11.34 3.87
CA ARG A 111 -21.05 10.03 3.45
C ARG A 111 -20.57 10.00 1.99
N THR A 112 -21.15 10.81 1.11
CA THR A 112 -20.87 10.73 -0.34
C THR A 112 -19.74 11.66 -0.78
N LYS A 113 -18.79 11.11 -1.56
CA LYS A 113 -17.56 11.82 -1.98
C LYS A 113 -17.81 13.14 -2.70
N ASP A 114 -18.83 13.20 -3.55
CA ASP A 114 -19.23 14.37 -4.34
C ASP A 114 -19.66 15.56 -3.48
N LYS A 115 -20.05 15.31 -2.23
CA LYS A 115 -20.44 16.34 -1.25
C LYS A 115 -19.33 16.72 -0.27
N GLN A 116 -18.10 16.28 -0.50
CA GLN A 116 -16.94 16.57 0.38
C GLN A 116 -15.83 17.41 -0.29
N PRO A 117 -16.02 18.18 -1.39
CA PRO A 117 -14.90 18.73 -2.16
C PRO A 117 -13.96 19.60 -1.31
N VAL A 118 -14.51 20.45 -0.45
CA VAL A 118 -13.72 21.33 0.43
C VAL A 118 -12.98 20.54 1.50
N ALA A 119 -13.64 19.60 2.18
CA ALA A 119 -13.00 18.78 3.21
C ALA A 119 -11.80 18.00 2.64
N ARG A 120 -11.97 17.44 1.44
CA ARG A 120 -10.91 16.71 0.74
C ARG A 120 -9.76 17.62 0.33
N TYR A 121 -10.06 18.81 -0.18
CA TYR A 121 -9.03 19.81 -0.50
C TYR A 121 -8.22 20.20 0.74
N VAL A 122 -8.89 20.42 1.87
CA VAL A 122 -8.21 20.73 3.14
C VAL A 122 -7.31 19.57 3.58
N PHE A 123 -7.79 18.32 3.51
CA PHE A 123 -7.02 17.15 3.93
C PHE A 123 -5.90 16.73 2.97
N ASP A 124 -6.05 16.94 1.67
CA ASP A 124 -5.08 16.50 0.67
C ASP A 124 -4.07 17.58 0.28
N THR A 125 -4.43 18.86 0.44
CA THR A 125 -3.65 19.96 -0.11
C THR A 125 -3.25 20.95 0.98
N ILE A 126 -4.21 21.58 1.66
CA ILE A 126 -3.90 22.70 2.56
C ILE A 126 -3.15 22.25 3.82
N LEU A 127 -3.77 21.39 4.64
CA LEU A 127 -3.17 20.93 5.90
C LEU A 127 -1.79 20.29 5.73
N PRO A 128 -1.58 19.31 4.81
CA PRO A 128 -0.27 18.69 4.66
C PRO A 128 0.80 19.70 4.20
N SER A 129 0.47 20.65 3.32
CA SER A 129 1.44 21.63 2.81
C SER A 129 1.84 22.64 3.88
N LEU A 130 0.88 23.21 4.61
CA LEU A 130 1.17 24.13 5.72
C LEU A 130 1.95 23.43 6.84
N SER A 131 1.59 22.18 7.16
CA SER A 131 2.25 21.43 8.23
C SER A 131 3.69 21.06 7.86
N MET A 132 3.92 20.69 6.60
CA MET A 132 5.28 20.45 6.09
C MET A 132 6.08 21.75 5.99
N SER A 133 5.48 22.84 5.52
CA SER A 133 6.09 24.19 5.51
C SER A 133 6.54 24.61 6.91
N TYR A 134 5.75 24.31 7.94
CA TYR A 134 6.11 24.56 9.34
C TYR A 134 7.22 23.62 9.85
N ALA A 135 7.09 22.30 9.62
CA ALA A 135 7.87 21.29 10.32
C ALA A 135 9.17 20.88 9.60
N TYR A 136 9.29 21.15 8.30
CA TYR A 136 10.49 20.82 7.52
C TYR A 136 11.63 21.80 7.82
N PRO A 137 12.80 21.36 8.34
CA PRO A 137 13.92 22.25 8.64
C PRO A 137 14.60 22.86 7.40
N GLY A 138 14.53 22.21 6.25
CA GLY A 138 15.36 22.55 5.09
C GLY A 138 16.60 21.67 4.95
N LEU A 139 17.44 21.99 3.97
CA LEU A 139 18.77 21.41 3.82
C LEU A 139 19.77 22.17 4.69
N MET A 140 20.90 21.56 5.02
CA MET A 140 21.95 22.13 5.89
C MET A 140 22.43 23.52 5.41
N ASP A 141 22.54 23.70 4.10
CA ASP A 141 23.00 24.90 3.40
C ASP A 141 21.85 25.66 2.70
N SER A 142 20.60 25.26 2.96
CA SER A 142 19.40 25.92 2.47
C SER A 142 18.23 25.67 3.41
N PRO A 143 18.13 26.45 4.49
CA PRO A 143 17.05 26.30 5.45
C PRO A 143 15.71 26.62 4.80
N ASN A 144 14.65 25.97 5.28
CA ASN A 144 13.28 26.34 4.94
C ASN A 144 12.93 27.66 5.65
N PRO A 145 12.57 28.74 4.93
CA PRO A 145 12.25 30.03 5.54
C PRO A 145 11.04 30.01 6.47
N ARG A 146 10.14 29.03 6.32
CA ARG A 146 8.93 28.89 7.14
C ARG A 146 9.09 27.90 8.29
N TYR A 147 10.27 27.32 8.47
CA TYR A 147 10.52 26.39 9.55
C TYR A 147 10.22 27.04 10.91
N ARG A 148 9.34 26.40 11.68
CA ARG A 148 8.85 26.86 12.98
C ARG A 148 8.15 28.23 12.96
N ASN A 149 7.63 28.67 11.82
CA ASN A 149 6.92 29.94 11.71
C ASN A 149 5.59 29.93 12.52
N PRO A 150 5.39 30.88 13.46
CA PRO A 150 4.22 30.91 14.33
C PRO A 150 2.91 31.30 13.62
N GLU A 151 2.99 32.09 12.54
CA GLU A 151 1.81 32.46 11.74
C GLU A 151 1.26 31.25 11.00
N THR A 152 2.14 30.38 10.47
CA THR A 152 1.74 29.10 9.87
C THR A 152 1.01 28.21 10.88
N VAL A 153 1.48 28.13 12.14
CA VAL A 153 0.79 27.41 13.22
C VAL A 153 -0.58 28.00 13.50
N ALA A 154 -0.67 29.32 13.62
CA ALA A 154 -1.94 30.01 13.86
C ALA A 154 -2.96 29.73 12.75
N THR A 155 -2.53 29.73 11.49
CA THR A 155 -3.37 29.38 10.33
C THR A 155 -3.84 27.92 10.41
N ILE A 156 -2.95 26.97 10.72
CA ILE A 156 -3.33 25.56 10.88
C ILE A 156 -4.37 25.39 11.99
N ILE A 157 -4.17 26.03 13.14
CA ILE A 157 -5.13 26.00 14.26
C ILE A 157 -6.49 26.57 13.83
N ALA A 158 -6.50 27.69 13.11
CA ALA A 158 -7.73 28.31 12.62
C ALA A 158 -8.48 27.41 11.62
N ILE A 159 -7.76 26.69 10.75
CA ILE A 159 -8.36 25.67 9.87
C ILE A 159 -8.99 24.56 10.70
N LEU A 160 -8.26 24.01 11.68
CA LEU A 160 -8.78 22.94 12.56
C LEU A 160 -10.02 23.38 13.34
N ASP A 161 -10.03 24.61 13.86
CA ASP A 161 -11.20 25.21 14.52
C ASP A 161 -12.40 25.33 13.57
N HIS A 162 -12.19 25.78 12.34
CA HIS A 162 -13.24 25.86 11.32
C HIS A 162 -13.80 24.48 10.95
N MET A 163 -12.92 23.48 10.75
CA MET A 163 -13.33 22.10 10.48
C MET A 163 -14.13 21.51 11.64
N HIS A 164 -13.68 21.72 12.87
CA HIS A 164 -14.38 21.24 14.07
C HIS A 164 -15.77 21.88 14.20
N ALA A 165 -15.86 23.20 13.99
CA ALA A 165 -17.13 23.93 13.99
C ALA A 165 -18.08 23.42 12.88
N ALA A 166 -17.54 23.03 11.73
CA ALA A 166 -18.28 22.43 10.62
C ALA A 166 -18.66 20.94 10.84
N GLY A 167 -18.26 20.33 11.96
CA GLY A 167 -18.66 18.98 12.35
C GLY A 167 -17.58 17.90 12.21
N TRP A 168 -16.32 18.26 11.93
CA TRP A 168 -15.19 17.34 12.02
C TRP A 168 -14.83 17.08 13.49
N LYS A 169 -15.59 16.19 14.12
CA LYS A 169 -15.41 15.81 15.53
C LYS A 169 -15.86 14.38 15.76
N LYS A 170 -15.57 13.81 16.93
CA LYS A 170 -16.12 12.51 17.34
C LYS A 170 -17.63 12.46 17.10
N GLY A 171 -18.07 11.35 16.52
CA GLY A 171 -19.45 11.17 16.05
C GLY A 171 -19.67 11.53 14.59
N VAL A 172 -18.69 12.12 13.89
CA VAL A 172 -18.74 12.30 12.43
C VAL A 172 -18.98 10.96 11.74
N ASP A 173 -19.81 10.98 10.71
CA ASP A 173 -20.20 9.75 10.03
C ASP A 173 -19.05 9.21 9.19
N THR A 174 -18.49 8.09 9.64
CA THR A 174 -17.38 7.44 8.94
C THR A 174 -17.83 6.55 7.78
N GLY A 175 -19.13 6.32 7.60
CA GLY A 175 -19.66 5.39 6.60
C GLY A 175 -19.36 3.92 6.87
N PHE A 176 -18.75 3.59 8.02
CA PHE A 176 -18.53 2.21 8.46
C PHE A 176 -19.80 1.63 9.08
N ASP A 177 -20.30 0.55 8.49
CA ASP A 177 -21.31 -0.31 9.10
C ASP A 177 -20.60 -1.48 9.81
N PHE A 178 -20.43 -1.33 11.13
CA PHE A 178 -19.74 -2.35 11.93
C PHE A 178 -20.58 -3.62 12.08
N ASP A 179 -21.90 -3.54 11.99
CA ASP A 179 -22.75 -4.73 12.10
C ASP A 179 -22.68 -5.56 10.82
N GLU A 180 -22.67 -4.91 9.66
CA GLU A 180 -22.44 -5.59 8.39
C GLU A 180 -21.03 -6.16 8.29
N LEU A 181 -20.01 -5.43 8.77
CA LEU A 181 -18.64 -5.93 8.85
C LEU A 181 -18.55 -7.19 9.72
N ARG A 182 -19.23 -7.22 10.87
CA ARG A 182 -19.25 -8.40 11.76
C ARG A 182 -19.93 -9.61 11.10
N LYS A 183 -20.97 -9.38 10.31
CA LYS A 183 -21.71 -10.46 9.63
C LYS A 183 -20.96 -11.02 8.43
N THR A 184 -20.41 -10.14 7.60
CA THR A 184 -19.87 -10.52 6.28
C THR A 184 -18.36 -10.65 6.25
N GLY A 185 -17.69 -10.01 7.20
CA GLY A 185 -16.24 -9.85 7.19
C GLY A 185 -15.71 -8.88 6.14
N PHE A 186 -16.59 -8.23 5.40
CA PHE A 186 -16.26 -7.33 4.31
C PHE A 186 -16.43 -5.89 4.76
N THR A 187 -15.39 -5.07 4.54
CA THR A 187 -15.47 -3.61 4.64
C THR A 187 -14.90 -3.00 3.37
N GLY A 188 -15.68 -2.12 2.74
CA GLY A 188 -15.22 -1.29 1.65
C GLY A 188 -14.58 -0.02 2.20
N PHE A 189 -13.31 0.22 1.88
CA PHE A 189 -12.61 1.47 2.26
C PHE A 189 -12.74 2.57 1.19
N GLY A 190 -13.17 2.20 -0.02
CA GLY A 190 -13.34 3.11 -1.15
C GLY A 190 -14.49 4.10 -0.95
N GLY A 191 -14.26 5.36 -1.34
CA GLY A 191 -15.30 6.40 -1.40
C GLY A 191 -15.65 7.09 -0.07
N SER A 192 -15.26 6.53 1.08
CA SER A 192 -15.43 7.18 2.38
C SER A 192 -14.46 8.38 2.53
N ILE A 193 -14.75 9.30 3.45
CA ILE A 193 -13.80 10.39 3.78
C ILE A 193 -12.56 9.86 4.50
N ASN A 194 -12.65 8.72 5.18
CA ASN A 194 -11.56 8.20 5.99
C ASN A 194 -10.33 7.78 5.15
N ASN A 195 -10.54 7.39 3.88
CA ASN A 195 -9.43 7.12 2.97
C ASN A 195 -8.64 8.38 2.58
N ASN A 196 -9.01 9.53 3.11
CA ASN A 196 -8.59 10.86 2.68
C ASN A 196 -8.31 11.80 3.84
N ILE A 197 -7.85 11.29 4.98
CA ILE A 197 -7.51 12.11 6.16
C ILE A 197 -6.02 12.08 6.50
N SER A 198 -5.18 11.60 5.59
CA SER A 198 -3.77 11.42 5.88
C SER A 198 -3.05 12.74 6.13
N GLY A 199 -3.38 13.80 5.39
CA GLY A 199 -2.86 15.14 5.70
C GLY A 199 -3.28 15.61 7.09
N TYR A 200 -4.54 15.45 7.48
CA TYR A 200 -5.00 15.75 8.85
C TYR A 200 -4.21 14.98 9.92
N SER A 201 -4.10 13.65 9.78
CA SER A 201 -3.39 12.85 10.78
C SER A 201 -1.89 13.18 10.86
N LYS A 202 -1.27 13.57 9.73
CA LYS A 202 0.12 14.02 9.67
C LYS A 202 0.29 15.42 10.27
N SER A 203 -0.68 16.31 10.11
CA SER A 203 -0.67 17.62 10.78
C SER A 203 -0.64 17.47 12.29
N LEU A 204 -1.46 16.58 12.85
CA LEU A 204 -1.43 16.32 14.30
C LEU A 204 -0.09 15.74 14.74
N LEU A 205 0.49 14.83 13.95
CA LEU A 205 1.82 14.27 14.21
C LEU A 205 2.91 15.35 14.24
N LEU A 206 2.91 16.27 13.26
CA LEU A 206 3.95 17.27 13.09
C LEU A 206 3.82 18.47 14.03
N LEU A 207 2.60 18.77 14.49
CA LEU A 207 2.30 19.90 15.38
C LEU A 207 1.86 19.44 16.78
N ARG A 208 2.26 18.24 17.22
CA ARG A 208 1.79 17.64 18.49
C ARG A 208 1.91 18.62 19.65
N ASP A 209 3.09 19.20 19.82
CA ASP A 209 3.41 20.01 20.98
C ASP A 209 2.76 21.40 20.89
N GLU A 210 2.71 21.99 19.69
CA GLU A 210 2.06 23.28 19.43
C GLU A 210 0.55 23.21 19.64
N LEU A 211 -0.09 22.14 19.17
CA LEU A 211 -1.52 21.90 19.35
C LEU A 211 -1.86 21.61 20.81
N HIS A 212 -0.97 20.95 21.55
CA HIS A 212 -1.17 20.72 22.98
C HIS A 212 -1.09 22.04 23.75
N GLN A 213 -0.07 22.87 23.47
CA GLN A 213 0.08 24.20 24.07
C GLN A 213 -1.12 25.11 23.76
N ALA A 214 -1.70 25.00 22.57
CA ALA A 214 -2.90 25.74 22.18
C ALA A 214 -4.22 25.15 22.73
N GLY A 215 -4.18 24.03 23.47
CA GLY A 215 -5.37 23.35 24.00
C GLY A 215 -6.29 22.80 22.91
N ARG A 216 -5.70 22.26 21.83
CA ARG A 216 -6.42 21.67 20.69
C ARG A 216 -6.11 20.20 20.47
N LEU A 217 -4.93 19.72 20.88
CA LEU A 217 -4.48 18.36 20.56
C LEU A 217 -5.49 17.29 20.99
N GLU A 218 -5.98 17.35 22.23
CA GLU A 218 -6.81 16.30 22.83
C GLU A 218 -8.14 16.12 22.08
N ARG A 219 -8.80 17.22 21.68
CA ARG A 219 -10.05 17.14 20.92
C ARG A 219 -9.81 16.57 19.51
N GLU A 220 -8.66 16.90 18.90
CA GLU A 220 -8.30 16.42 17.58
C GLU A 220 -7.91 14.93 17.63
N LEU A 221 -7.21 14.50 18.70
CA LEU A 221 -6.93 13.09 18.95
C LEU A 221 -8.21 12.29 19.22
N GLU A 222 -9.20 12.84 19.93
CA GLU A 222 -10.50 12.19 20.11
C GLU A 222 -11.20 11.98 18.75
N THR A 223 -11.09 12.96 17.85
CA THR A 223 -11.64 12.87 16.49
C THR A 223 -10.88 11.85 15.64
N LEU A 224 -9.54 11.86 15.71
CA LEU A 224 -8.70 10.92 14.98
C LEU A 224 -8.87 9.47 15.46
N ASP A 225 -9.02 9.25 16.78
CA ASP A 225 -9.39 7.96 17.35
C ASP A 225 -10.71 7.47 16.75
N TRP A 226 -11.74 8.33 16.76
CA TRP A 226 -13.06 8.00 16.24
C TRP A 226 -13.04 7.58 14.77
N VAL A 227 -12.36 8.34 13.89
CA VAL A 227 -12.34 8.04 12.45
C VAL A 227 -11.42 6.87 12.10
N THR A 228 -10.52 6.48 13.00
CA THR A 228 -9.64 5.31 12.86
C THR A 228 -10.07 4.10 13.71
N ARG A 229 -11.22 4.18 14.40
CA ARG A 229 -11.67 3.20 15.41
C ARG A 229 -11.85 1.77 14.91
N ILE A 230 -11.91 1.56 13.60
CA ILE A 230 -11.86 0.21 13.01
C ILE A 230 -10.52 -0.52 13.33
N PHE A 231 -9.48 0.20 13.73
CA PHE A 231 -8.19 -0.33 14.17
C PHE A 231 -7.90 -0.05 15.66
N SER A 232 -8.94 0.13 16.49
CA SER A 232 -8.77 0.36 17.93
C SER A 232 -8.95 -0.91 18.77
N PRO A 233 -8.37 -0.96 19.99
CA PRO A 233 -8.59 -2.05 20.95
C PRO A 233 -10.06 -2.32 21.26
N GLU A 234 -10.93 -1.30 21.17
CA GLU A 234 -12.38 -1.44 21.38
C GLU A 234 -13.01 -2.51 20.49
N GLN A 235 -12.40 -2.76 19.34
CA GLN A 235 -12.91 -3.73 18.39
C GLN A 235 -12.40 -5.16 18.61
N ASP A 236 -11.47 -5.36 19.56
CA ASP A 236 -10.99 -6.69 19.92
C ASP A 236 -12.14 -7.55 20.47
N GLY A 237 -12.20 -8.82 20.06
CA GLY A 237 -13.25 -9.76 20.47
C GLY A 237 -14.69 -9.44 20.01
N ARG A 238 -14.96 -8.29 19.38
CA ARG A 238 -16.32 -7.87 18.96
C ARG A 238 -16.73 -8.37 17.58
N GLY A 239 -16.28 -9.57 17.19
CA GLY A 239 -16.63 -10.21 15.92
C GLY A 239 -16.04 -9.53 14.68
N MET A 240 -15.07 -8.64 14.83
CA MET A 240 -14.37 -8.09 13.68
C MET A 240 -13.53 -9.16 13.01
N THR A 241 -13.64 -9.29 11.69
CA THR A 241 -12.74 -10.12 10.85
C THR A 241 -11.28 -9.67 10.84
N HIS A 242 -10.93 -8.69 11.66
CA HIS A 242 -9.58 -8.18 11.80
C HIS A 242 -8.60 -9.22 12.33
N PHE A 243 -9.05 -10.22 13.10
CA PHE A 243 -8.16 -11.30 13.58
C PHE A 243 -8.61 -12.72 13.23
N GLN A 244 -9.78 -12.88 12.61
CA GLN A 244 -10.33 -14.22 12.32
C GLN A 244 -9.66 -14.91 11.12
N PHE A 245 -9.12 -14.13 10.17
CA PHE A 245 -8.52 -14.66 8.94
C PHE A 245 -7.14 -14.05 8.72
N PRO A 246 -6.14 -14.79 8.22
CA PRO A 246 -4.84 -14.24 7.84
C PRO A 246 -4.95 -13.18 6.73
N GLY A 247 -4.03 -12.22 6.72
CA GLY A 247 -3.94 -11.16 5.72
C GLY A 247 -4.94 -10.01 5.96
N PHE A 248 -4.83 -8.92 5.22
CA PHE A 248 -5.77 -7.81 5.33
C PHE A 248 -5.90 -7.06 4.01
N ASN A 249 -7.04 -6.39 3.83
CA ASN A 249 -7.37 -5.58 2.66
C ASN A 249 -6.25 -4.57 2.34
N SER A 250 -5.71 -4.65 1.12
CA SER A 250 -4.59 -3.81 0.67
C SER A 250 -4.94 -2.32 0.64
N ASP A 251 -6.19 -1.98 0.28
CA ASP A 251 -6.68 -0.60 0.21
C ASP A 251 -6.85 0.03 1.60
N GLY A 252 -7.47 -0.70 2.53
CA GLY A 252 -7.58 -0.28 3.93
C GLY A 252 -6.20 -0.16 4.57
N PHE A 253 -5.31 -1.11 4.30
CA PHE A 253 -3.94 -1.09 4.83
C PHE A 253 -3.19 0.17 4.40
N LYS A 254 -3.12 0.42 3.09
CA LYS A 254 -2.36 1.56 2.55
C LYS A 254 -2.96 2.91 2.96
N SER A 255 -4.29 3.03 3.04
CA SER A 255 -4.97 4.33 3.18
C SER A 255 -5.33 4.72 4.61
N MET A 256 -5.60 3.74 5.48
CA MET A 256 -6.18 3.99 6.80
C MET A 256 -5.26 3.64 7.96
N VAL A 257 -4.52 2.53 7.87
CA VAL A 257 -3.74 2.01 9.00
C VAL A 257 -2.63 2.98 9.38
N ARG A 258 -2.07 3.71 8.40
CA ARG A 258 -1.13 4.82 8.65
C ARG A 258 -1.73 5.94 9.50
N ASN A 259 -3.03 6.24 9.34
CA ASN A 259 -3.72 7.26 10.13
C ASN A 259 -3.89 6.78 11.58
N ARG A 260 -4.12 5.47 11.78
CA ARG A 260 -4.13 4.87 13.13
C ARG A 260 -2.76 4.96 13.77
N LEU A 261 -1.68 4.65 13.05
CA LEU A 261 -0.32 4.81 13.58
C LEU A 261 -0.07 6.25 14.01
N SER A 262 -0.42 7.23 13.17
CA SER A 262 -0.32 8.65 13.51
C SER A 262 -1.06 8.97 14.80
N TYR A 263 -2.30 8.49 14.99
CA TYR A 263 -3.03 8.64 16.26
C TYR A 263 -2.21 8.09 17.44
N VAL A 264 -1.81 6.82 17.39
CA VAL A 264 -1.13 6.15 18.50
C VAL A 264 0.17 6.85 18.88
N VAL A 265 0.98 7.25 17.90
CA VAL A 265 2.28 7.88 18.21
C VAL A 265 2.15 9.36 18.58
N THR A 266 1.03 10.01 18.27
CA THR A 266 0.80 11.43 18.61
C THR A 266 0.21 11.61 20.01
N GLN A 267 -0.34 10.55 20.63
CA GLN A 267 -0.73 10.59 22.04
C GLN A 267 0.43 11.02 22.94
N LEU A 268 0.13 11.78 23.99
CA LEU A 268 1.12 12.31 24.93
C LEU A 268 1.74 11.19 25.79
N PRO A 269 2.95 11.38 26.34
CA PRO A 269 3.63 10.35 27.14
C PRO A 269 2.87 9.88 28.39
N ASP A 270 1.98 10.72 28.93
CA ASP A 270 1.17 10.45 30.12
C ASP A 270 -0.20 9.82 29.80
N ASP A 271 -0.54 9.65 28.52
CA ASP A 271 -1.77 8.95 28.12
C ASP A 271 -1.67 7.45 28.42
N PRO A 272 -2.48 6.91 29.34
CA PRO A 272 -2.38 5.51 29.76
C PRO A 272 -2.79 4.52 28.67
N SER A 273 -3.55 4.95 27.66
CA SER A 273 -4.06 4.07 26.60
C SER A 273 -3.05 3.83 25.46
N ARG A 274 -1.98 4.64 25.38
CA ARG A 274 -1.06 4.63 24.24
C ARG A 274 -0.34 3.28 24.04
N VAL A 275 0.07 2.64 25.13
CA VAL A 275 0.73 1.32 25.07
C VAL A 275 -0.23 0.24 24.59
N GLU A 276 -1.45 0.20 25.13
CA GLU A 276 -2.48 -0.75 24.68
C GLU A 276 -2.81 -0.55 23.19
N ASN A 277 -2.97 0.70 22.77
CA ASN A 277 -3.18 1.07 21.38
C ASN A 277 -2.05 0.57 20.46
N MET A 278 -0.79 0.78 20.84
CA MET A 278 0.34 0.30 20.04
C MET A 278 0.44 -1.22 20.04
N GLN A 279 0.24 -1.88 21.17
CA GLN A 279 0.23 -3.35 21.23
C GLN A 279 -0.84 -3.94 20.32
N PHE A 280 -2.05 -3.38 20.34
CA PHE A 280 -3.12 -3.79 19.43
C PHE A 280 -2.73 -3.58 17.96
N LEU A 281 -2.18 -2.41 17.64
CA LEU A 281 -1.75 -2.09 16.28
C LEU A 281 -0.61 -3.01 15.80
N THR A 282 0.35 -3.36 16.66
CA THR A 282 1.41 -4.34 16.35
C THR A 282 0.82 -5.75 16.12
N ARG A 283 -0.15 -6.19 16.94
CA ARG A 283 -0.87 -7.46 16.67
C ARG A 283 -1.57 -7.43 15.32
N PHE A 284 -2.22 -6.31 15.00
CA PHE A 284 -2.89 -6.11 13.72
C PHE A 284 -1.89 -6.13 12.55
N TYR A 285 -0.72 -5.50 12.68
CA TYR A 285 0.34 -5.55 11.67
C TYR A 285 0.80 -6.99 11.41
N ASN A 286 1.14 -7.73 12.46
CA ASN A 286 1.55 -9.13 12.35
C ASN A 286 0.53 -9.95 11.56
N LYS A 287 -0.75 -9.79 11.91
CA LYS A 287 -1.86 -10.42 11.20
C LYS A 287 -1.96 -9.97 9.74
N ALA A 288 -1.82 -8.67 9.46
CA ALA A 288 -1.95 -8.14 8.11
C ALA A 288 -0.82 -8.62 7.18
N TYR A 289 0.32 -9.01 7.75
CA TYR A 289 1.52 -9.44 7.04
C TYR A 289 1.63 -10.96 6.85
N THR A 290 0.72 -11.75 7.42
CA THR A 290 0.66 -13.19 7.15
C THR A 290 0.34 -13.49 5.69
N ILE A 291 0.75 -14.65 5.20
CA ILE A 291 0.34 -15.17 3.90
C ILE A 291 -1.19 -15.38 3.86
N ALA A 292 -1.84 -14.71 2.90
CA ALA A 292 -3.29 -14.62 2.81
C ALA A 292 -3.91 -15.82 2.04
N PRO A 293 -4.92 -16.49 2.60
CA PRO A 293 -5.55 -17.66 1.97
C PRO A 293 -6.44 -17.27 0.78
N GLY A 294 -6.71 -18.24 -0.10
CA GLY A 294 -7.70 -18.12 -1.18
C GLY A 294 -7.59 -16.81 -1.97
N TRP A 295 -8.67 -16.03 -1.98
CA TRP A 295 -8.76 -14.72 -2.65
C TRP A 295 -8.59 -13.51 -1.73
N ALA A 296 -8.29 -13.73 -0.45
CA ALA A 296 -8.09 -12.65 0.50
C ALA A 296 -6.85 -11.83 0.14
N ASP A 297 -6.88 -10.52 0.38
CA ASP A 297 -5.67 -9.70 0.36
C ASP A 297 -4.75 -10.13 1.52
N LYS A 298 -3.42 -10.01 1.44
CA LYS A 298 -2.63 -9.19 0.52
C LYS A 298 -1.52 -9.99 -0.15
N ILE A 299 -0.66 -10.67 0.63
CA ILE A 299 0.51 -11.40 0.10
C ILE A 299 0.16 -12.88 -0.08
N LYS A 300 0.50 -13.47 -1.23
CA LYS A 300 0.25 -14.89 -1.54
C LYS A 300 1.46 -15.78 -1.28
N PRO A 301 1.28 -17.11 -1.21
CA PRO A 301 2.39 -18.04 -1.01
C PRO A 301 3.50 -17.93 -2.06
N ASP A 302 3.16 -17.53 -3.30
CA ASP A 302 4.10 -17.26 -4.38
C ASP A 302 4.57 -15.80 -4.43
N GLY A 303 4.26 -15.00 -3.39
CA GLY A 303 4.71 -13.63 -3.18
C GLY A 303 3.94 -12.56 -3.95
N VAL A 304 3.01 -12.92 -4.83
CA VAL A 304 2.22 -11.91 -5.55
C VAL A 304 1.25 -11.22 -4.60
N GLY A 305 0.96 -9.95 -4.89
CA GLY A 305 0.01 -9.17 -4.12
C GLY A 305 -1.41 -9.20 -4.72
N TYR A 306 -2.41 -9.24 -3.85
CA TYR A 306 -3.83 -9.31 -4.20
C TYR A 306 -4.60 -8.06 -3.80
N HIS A 307 -5.58 -7.75 -4.64
CA HIS A 307 -6.73 -6.92 -4.33
C HIS A 307 -7.90 -7.29 -5.24
N HIS A 308 -9.14 -7.01 -4.83
CA HIS A 308 -10.34 -7.36 -5.61
C HIS A 308 -10.35 -8.84 -6.05
N LYS A 309 -9.95 -9.75 -5.16
CA LYS A 309 -9.93 -11.20 -5.39
C LYS A 309 -9.02 -11.64 -6.56
N GLY A 310 -7.97 -10.91 -6.88
CA GLY A 310 -6.96 -11.35 -7.86
C GLY A 310 -5.66 -10.59 -7.72
N VAL A 311 -4.67 -10.97 -8.54
CA VAL A 311 -3.39 -10.26 -8.60
C VAL A 311 -3.61 -8.81 -9.04
N TYR A 312 -3.05 -7.87 -8.28
CA TYR A 312 -3.23 -6.45 -8.55
C TYR A 312 -1.98 -5.67 -8.15
N GLY A 313 -1.05 -5.50 -9.09
CA GLY A 313 0.29 -4.96 -8.82
C GLY A 313 0.29 -3.48 -8.43
N ASN A 314 -0.23 -2.62 -9.31
CA ASN A 314 -0.28 -1.17 -9.11
C ASN A 314 -1.37 -0.75 -8.13
N SER A 315 -1.19 0.43 -7.53
CA SER A 315 -2.11 1.10 -6.62
C SER A 315 -2.42 0.35 -5.31
N TYR A 316 -2.43 -0.99 -5.27
CA TYR A 316 -2.85 -1.78 -4.11
C TYR A 316 -1.68 -2.58 -3.54
N SER A 317 -1.13 -3.54 -4.28
CA SER A 317 -0.05 -4.39 -3.76
C SER A 317 1.23 -3.60 -3.53
N GLU A 318 1.62 -2.79 -4.52
CA GLU A 318 2.74 -1.85 -4.42
C GLU A 318 2.63 -0.95 -3.18
N GLN A 319 1.61 -0.08 -3.13
CA GLN A 319 1.42 0.87 -2.02
C GLN A 319 1.23 0.16 -0.68
N GLY A 320 0.59 -1.01 -0.68
CA GLY A 320 0.47 -1.83 0.51
C GLY A 320 1.84 -2.31 0.99
N LEU A 321 2.68 -2.85 0.10
CA LEU A 321 4.02 -3.36 0.44
C LEU A 321 4.94 -2.25 0.94
N GLU A 322 4.92 -1.08 0.30
CA GLU A 322 5.60 0.13 0.79
C GLU A 322 5.17 0.44 2.22
N ALA A 323 3.86 0.60 2.45
CA ALA A 323 3.34 0.95 3.76
C ALA A 323 3.69 -0.09 4.84
N ALA A 324 3.78 -1.37 4.46
CA ALA A 324 4.19 -2.43 5.37
C ALA A 324 5.68 -2.29 5.72
N ALA A 325 6.56 -2.14 4.72
CA ALA A 325 7.99 -1.94 4.94
C ALA A 325 8.29 -0.69 5.77
N ARG A 326 7.59 0.42 5.52
CA ARG A 326 7.69 1.64 6.33
C ARG A 326 7.32 1.38 7.78
N SER A 327 6.21 0.71 8.06
CA SER A 327 5.82 0.43 9.45
C SER A 327 6.85 -0.47 10.18
N ILE A 328 7.46 -1.43 9.46
CA ILE A 328 8.52 -2.28 10.01
C ILE A 328 9.71 -1.42 10.42
N PHE A 329 10.17 -0.54 9.52
CA PHE A 329 11.22 0.41 9.81
C PHE A 329 10.88 1.34 10.98
N LEU A 330 9.65 1.86 11.03
CA LEU A 330 9.23 2.76 12.10
C LEU A 330 9.22 2.08 13.48
N LEU A 331 8.93 0.77 13.56
CA LEU A 331 8.84 0.02 14.81
C LEU A 331 10.13 -0.73 15.20
N GLN A 332 11.13 -0.78 14.30
CA GLN A 332 12.33 -1.60 14.52
C GLN A 332 13.10 -1.21 15.79
N GLY A 333 13.70 -2.22 16.43
CA GLY A 333 14.52 -2.05 17.63
C GLY A 333 13.74 -1.68 18.88
N THR A 334 12.40 -1.80 18.86
CA THR A 334 11.52 -1.55 20.02
C THR A 334 10.78 -2.84 20.41
N SER A 335 10.17 -2.85 21.60
CA SER A 335 9.28 -3.94 22.01
C SER A 335 8.00 -4.05 21.17
N PHE A 336 7.71 -3.07 20.30
CA PHE A 336 6.56 -3.05 19.39
C PHE A 336 6.89 -3.53 17.97
N GLN A 337 8.13 -3.96 17.71
CA GLN A 337 8.52 -4.53 16.43
C GLN A 337 7.63 -5.72 16.07
N VAL A 338 7.31 -5.86 14.79
CA VAL A 338 6.60 -7.04 14.27
C VAL A 338 7.50 -8.27 14.29
N THR A 339 6.89 -9.45 14.20
CA THR A 339 7.57 -10.74 14.19
C THR A 339 8.48 -10.92 12.98
N ASP A 340 9.50 -11.78 13.12
CA ASP A 340 10.40 -12.14 12.03
C ASP A 340 9.67 -12.78 10.85
N GLU A 341 8.62 -13.56 11.11
CA GLU A 341 7.75 -14.13 10.07
C GLU A 341 7.08 -13.03 9.25
N SER A 342 6.61 -11.97 9.91
CA SER A 342 5.98 -10.84 9.23
C SER A 342 6.98 -10.05 8.37
N ILE A 343 8.20 -9.86 8.87
CA ILE A 343 9.30 -9.24 8.11
C ILE A 343 9.63 -10.12 6.89
N ALA A 344 9.73 -11.44 7.06
CA ALA A 344 10.01 -12.37 5.98
C ALA A 344 8.91 -12.39 4.90
N ASN A 345 7.64 -12.32 5.29
CA ASN A 345 6.51 -12.30 4.36
C ASN A 345 6.45 -10.99 3.54
N VAL A 346 6.69 -9.84 4.17
CA VAL A 346 6.79 -8.57 3.43
C VAL A 346 7.99 -8.56 2.50
N LYS A 347 9.15 -9.07 2.95
CA LYS A 347 10.33 -9.29 2.12
C LYS A 347 10.03 -10.18 0.91
N LEU A 348 9.27 -11.26 1.08
CA LEU A 348 8.83 -12.14 -0.02
C LEU A 348 8.07 -11.35 -1.09
N GLY A 349 7.12 -10.51 -0.68
CA GLY A 349 6.36 -9.65 -1.59
C GLY A 349 7.25 -8.69 -2.39
N LEU A 350 8.16 -7.99 -1.72
CA LEU A 350 9.12 -7.08 -2.36
C LEU A 350 10.03 -7.82 -3.35
N LYS A 351 10.64 -8.93 -2.91
CA LYS A 351 11.50 -9.77 -3.77
C LYS A 351 10.77 -10.29 -5.00
N THR A 352 9.49 -10.58 -4.87
CA THR A 352 8.68 -11.08 -5.98
C THR A 352 8.37 -9.96 -6.97
N PHE A 353 8.11 -8.74 -6.46
CA PHE A 353 7.76 -7.59 -7.28
C PHE A 353 8.81 -7.27 -8.35
N ARG A 354 10.10 -7.31 -7.99
CA ARG A 354 11.20 -7.07 -8.95
C ARG A 354 11.30 -8.13 -10.06
N ILE A 355 10.75 -9.33 -9.86
CA ILE A 355 10.84 -10.42 -10.85
C ILE A 355 9.90 -10.14 -12.01
N TYR A 356 8.69 -9.67 -11.75
CA TYR A 356 7.70 -9.35 -12.80
C TYR A 356 7.75 -7.89 -13.27
N SER A 357 8.82 -7.15 -12.94
CA SER A 357 9.07 -5.77 -13.40
C SER A 357 10.37 -5.62 -14.19
N GLN A 358 10.36 -4.82 -15.26
CA GLN A 358 11.54 -4.56 -16.07
C GLN A 358 11.55 -3.12 -16.63
N LYS A 359 12.52 -2.27 -16.26
CA LYS A 359 13.19 -2.29 -14.95
C LYS A 359 12.16 -1.92 -13.88
N TYR A 360 11.56 -0.74 -14.03
CA TYR A 360 10.52 -0.23 -13.12
C TYR A 360 9.11 -0.65 -13.52
N ASP A 361 8.87 -0.82 -14.84
CA ASP A 361 7.58 -1.23 -15.37
C ASP A 361 7.23 -2.67 -14.99
N MET A 362 6.19 -2.86 -14.19
CA MET A 362 5.61 -4.18 -13.95
C MET A 362 4.91 -4.75 -15.18
N HIS A 363 4.67 -6.05 -15.13
CA HIS A 363 3.88 -6.73 -16.15
C HIS A 363 2.48 -6.08 -16.31
N ARG A 364 2.15 -5.60 -17.51
CA ARG A 364 0.86 -4.94 -17.81
C ARG A 364 -0.36 -5.82 -17.51
N GLY A 365 -0.21 -7.15 -17.56
CA GLY A 365 -1.28 -8.10 -17.27
C GLY A 365 -1.80 -8.06 -15.82
N ILE A 366 -1.06 -7.43 -14.91
CA ILE A 366 -1.43 -7.32 -13.48
C ILE A 366 -1.77 -5.88 -13.05
N ALA A 367 -1.97 -4.98 -14.02
CA ALA A 367 -2.26 -3.57 -13.80
C ALA A 367 -3.74 -3.24 -13.51
N GLY A 368 -4.55 -4.27 -13.23
CA GLY A 368 -5.99 -4.16 -12.97
C GLY A 368 -6.73 -3.27 -13.98
N ARG A 369 -7.49 -2.29 -13.47
CA ARG A 369 -8.21 -1.32 -14.31
C ARG A 369 -7.37 -0.12 -14.77
N PHE A 370 -6.07 -0.10 -14.45
CA PHE A 370 -5.13 0.98 -14.78
C PHE A 370 -3.99 0.48 -15.68
N PRO A 371 -4.29 0.00 -16.91
CA PRO A 371 -3.28 -0.62 -17.77
C PRO A 371 -2.15 0.32 -18.22
N HIS A 372 -2.23 1.61 -17.90
CA HIS A 372 -1.23 2.64 -18.21
C HIS A 372 -0.27 2.93 -17.04
N GLN A 373 -0.64 2.59 -15.80
CA GLN A 373 0.21 2.77 -14.61
C GLN A 373 1.06 1.51 -14.41
N LEU A 374 2.31 1.54 -14.86
CA LEU A 374 3.18 0.35 -14.87
C LEU A 374 4.44 0.52 -14.03
N ASP A 375 4.86 1.73 -13.75
CA ASP A 375 6.05 2.15 -13.02
C ASP A 375 6.03 1.79 -11.51
N SER A 376 5.19 0.86 -11.07
CA SER A 376 5.02 0.48 -9.67
C SER A 376 6.31 0.12 -8.92
N LEU A 377 7.32 -0.49 -9.57
CA LEU A 377 8.51 -0.91 -8.84
C LEU A 377 9.34 0.29 -8.35
N VAL A 378 9.38 1.41 -9.09
CA VAL A 378 10.16 2.58 -8.64
C VAL A 378 9.61 3.14 -7.32
N HIS A 379 8.30 3.02 -7.09
CA HIS A 379 7.67 3.38 -5.82
C HIS A 379 8.00 2.46 -4.65
N LEU A 380 8.66 1.32 -4.88
CA LEU A 380 9.12 0.41 -3.84
C LEU A 380 10.59 0.61 -3.44
N LEU A 381 11.34 1.50 -4.10
CA LEU A 381 12.76 1.74 -3.80
C LEU A 381 13.03 2.10 -2.33
N PRO A 382 12.24 2.96 -1.67
CA PRO A 382 12.41 3.20 -0.24
C PRO A 382 12.15 1.95 0.61
N ALA A 383 11.21 1.09 0.22
CA ALA A 383 10.98 -0.17 0.93
C ALA A 383 12.21 -1.10 0.86
N TYR A 384 12.90 -1.17 -0.28
CA TYR A 384 14.18 -1.88 -0.36
C TYR A 384 15.25 -1.20 0.50
N ALA A 385 15.30 0.14 0.52
CA ALA A 385 16.24 0.89 1.35
C ALA A 385 16.04 0.65 2.84
N TYR A 386 14.79 0.66 3.33
CA TYR A 386 14.46 0.37 4.73
C TYR A 386 14.93 -1.02 5.19
N TYR A 387 14.81 -2.01 4.31
CA TYR A 387 15.32 -3.35 4.58
C TYR A 387 16.85 -3.42 4.47
N GLY A 388 17.42 -2.71 3.51
CA GLY A 388 18.83 -2.81 3.18
C GLY A 388 19.74 -2.05 4.13
N MET A 389 19.43 -0.79 4.46
CA MET A 389 20.35 0.09 5.18
C MET A 389 20.76 -0.46 6.55
N SER A 390 21.99 -0.16 6.96
CA SER A 390 22.59 -0.56 8.24
C SER A 390 21.83 -0.04 9.46
N SER A 391 21.19 1.14 9.34
CA SER A 391 20.27 1.69 10.34
C SER A 391 18.87 1.07 10.29
N GLY A 392 18.61 0.18 9.34
CA GLY A 392 17.36 -0.54 9.09
C GLY A 392 17.46 -2.01 9.51
N ILE A 393 16.83 -2.90 8.73
CA ILE A 393 16.93 -4.36 8.94
C ILE A 393 18.33 -4.91 8.58
N ASN A 394 19.11 -4.16 7.80
CA ASN A 394 20.46 -4.52 7.35
C ASN A 394 20.53 -5.85 6.57
N ASP A 395 19.51 -6.12 5.74
CA ASP A 395 19.39 -7.35 4.96
C ASP A 395 20.23 -7.31 3.68
N LEU A 396 21.27 -8.15 3.61
CA LEU A 396 22.23 -8.19 2.50
C LEU A 396 21.59 -8.42 1.12
N GLU A 397 20.54 -9.25 1.05
CA GLU A 397 19.86 -9.52 -0.22
C GLU A 397 19.12 -8.26 -0.69
N MET A 398 18.45 -7.56 0.22
CA MET A 398 17.73 -6.32 -0.08
C MET A 398 18.69 -5.18 -0.46
N LYS A 399 19.90 -5.13 0.12
CA LYS A 399 20.96 -4.22 -0.32
C LYS A 399 21.33 -4.45 -1.80
N GLY A 400 21.63 -5.68 -2.18
CA GLY A 400 21.98 -6.01 -3.57
C GLY A 400 20.84 -5.72 -4.54
N ILE A 401 19.59 -5.98 -4.13
CA ILE A 401 18.39 -5.63 -4.92
C ILE A 401 18.29 -4.12 -5.12
N PHE A 402 18.41 -3.33 -4.04
CA PHE A 402 18.38 -1.88 -4.12
C PHE A 402 19.50 -1.36 -5.02
N SER A 403 20.75 -1.79 -4.82
CA SER A 403 21.90 -1.37 -5.63
C SER A 403 21.70 -1.65 -7.12
N ARG A 404 21.12 -2.80 -7.50
CA ARG A 404 20.78 -3.06 -8.90
C ARG A 404 19.64 -2.16 -9.39
N LEU A 405 18.67 -1.86 -8.52
CA LEU A 405 17.47 -1.11 -8.90
C LEU A 405 17.69 0.40 -8.95
N TRP A 406 18.55 0.95 -8.11
CA TRP A 406 18.84 2.37 -7.98
C TRP A 406 19.61 2.92 -9.18
N GLU A 407 19.08 3.94 -9.84
CA GLU A 407 19.73 4.69 -10.93
C GLU A 407 19.50 6.19 -10.70
N ARG A 408 20.49 6.91 -10.17
CA ARG A 408 20.36 8.35 -9.84
C ARG A 408 19.81 9.18 -11.00
N ASP A 409 20.43 9.05 -12.18
CA ASP A 409 20.06 9.80 -13.38
C ASP A 409 18.57 9.67 -13.73
N TYR A 410 17.96 8.49 -13.48
CA TYR A 410 16.53 8.30 -13.71
C TYR A 410 15.68 9.18 -12.79
N PHE A 411 16.02 9.26 -11.50
CA PHE A 411 15.29 10.10 -10.54
C PHE A 411 15.51 11.59 -10.80
N GLU A 412 16.72 12.00 -11.18
CA GLU A 412 17.05 13.39 -11.51
C GLU A 412 16.31 13.89 -12.76
N GLN A 413 16.10 13.01 -13.76
CA GLN A 413 15.49 13.39 -15.04
C GLN A 413 13.96 13.26 -15.07
N THR A 414 13.38 12.30 -14.35
CA THR A 414 11.94 12.03 -14.41
C THR A 414 11.11 12.92 -13.50
N GLY A 415 11.72 13.53 -12.48
CA GLY A 415 10.97 14.30 -11.48
C GLY A 415 10.03 13.43 -10.63
N ILE A 416 10.15 12.10 -10.65
CA ILE A 416 9.22 11.21 -9.94
C ILE A 416 9.14 11.46 -8.43
N LEU A 417 10.23 11.96 -7.83
CA LEU A 417 10.26 12.35 -6.42
C LEU A 417 9.46 13.65 -6.14
N SER A 418 9.31 14.50 -7.16
CA SER A 418 8.51 15.73 -7.12
C SER A 418 7.03 15.51 -7.42
N GLU A 419 6.70 14.57 -8.31
CA GLU A 419 5.31 14.27 -8.71
C GLU A 419 4.48 13.60 -7.60
N THR A 420 5.13 13.08 -6.57
CA THR A 420 4.53 12.20 -5.57
C THR A 420 4.18 12.90 -4.26
N PHE A 421 4.51 14.18 -4.09
CA PHE A 421 4.12 14.96 -2.92
C PHE A 421 2.62 15.32 -2.94
N ASP A 422 1.77 14.34 -2.66
CA ASP A 422 0.31 14.45 -2.45
C ASP A 422 -0.12 14.03 -1.02
N GLY A 423 0.87 13.83 -0.14
CA GLY A 423 0.66 13.34 1.22
C GLY A 423 0.25 11.86 1.33
N LYS A 424 0.12 11.12 0.22
CA LYS A 424 -0.35 9.72 0.16
C LYS A 424 0.64 8.73 -0.48
N GLY A 425 1.67 9.19 -1.20
CA GLY A 425 2.74 8.40 -1.82
C GLY A 425 4.17 8.86 -1.45
N LEU A 426 5.14 8.51 -2.31
CA LEU A 426 6.55 8.90 -2.19
C LEU A 426 6.73 10.42 -1.99
N GLY A 427 7.88 10.85 -1.51
CA GLY A 427 8.26 12.27 -1.38
C GLY A 427 8.41 12.75 0.06
N ALA A 428 8.36 11.84 1.04
CA ALA A 428 8.84 12.13 2.39
C ALA A 428 10.37 12.23 2.39
N PHE A 429 10.96 13.17 3.14
CA PHE A 429 12.42 13.32 3.15
C PHE A 429 13.14 12.08 3.72
N GLY A 430 12.49 11.31 4.61
CA GLY A 430 13.04 10.06 5.12
C GLY A 430 13.15 8.95 4.06
N GLU A 431 12.40 9.01 2.96
CA GLU A 431 12.55 8.07 1.84
C GLU A 431 13.85 8.33 1.09
N ILE A 432 14.09 9.59 0.68
CA ILE A 432 15.32 9.97 0.00
C ILE A 432 16.53 9.80 0.92
N GLU A 433 16.43 10.16 2.20
CA GLU A 433 17.50 9.92 3.18
C GLU A 433 17.84 8.42 3.29
N ALA A 434 16.84 7.54 3.35
CA ALA A 434 17.08 6.10 3.41
C ALA A 434 17.76 5.57 2.14
N MET A 435 17.33 6.03 0.96
CA MET A 435 17.91 5.60 -0.32
C MET A 435 19.36 6.09 -0.47
N LEU A 436 19.63 7.37 -0.15
CA LEU A 436 20.98 7.93 -0.18
C LEU A 436 21.90 7.30 0.88
N ALA A 437 21.37 6.99 2.07
CA ALA A 437 22.11 6.28 3.10
C ALA A 437 22.55 4.90 2.63
N LEU A 438 21.65 4.11 2.03
CA LEU A 438 22.01 2.79 1.52
C LEU A 438 22.96 2.86 0.32
N GLU A 439 22.77 3.83 -0.57
CA GLU A 439 23.70 4.06 -1.67
C GLU A 439 25.14 4.35 -1.17
N SER A 440 25.28 5.14 -0.09
CA SER A 440 26.58 5.47 0.49
C SER A 440 27.34 4.25 1.03
N GLU A 441 26.66 3.14 1.28
CA GLU A 441 27.29 1.87 1.68
C GLU A 441 28.02 1.18 0.52
N ASN A 442 27.87 1.65 -0.73
CA ASN A 442 28.54 1.17 -1.93
C ASN A 442 28.48 -0.36 -2.10
N ILE A 443 27.26 -0.90 -2.01
CA ILE A 443 27.02 -2.34 -2.03
C ILE A 443 26.99 -2.86 -3.46
N GLU A 444 27.67 -3.99 -3.69
CA GLU A 444 27.63 -4.70 -4.97
C GLU A 444 26.18 -5.01 -5.40
N PRO A 445 25.78 -4.61 -6.61
CA PRO A 445 24.44 -4.90 -7.12
C PRO A 445 24.24 -6.39 -7.31
N GLU A 446 23.02 -6.86 -7.07
CA GLU A 446 22.69 -8.22 -7.43
C GLU A 446 22.85 -8.46 -8.95
N PRO A 447 23.13 -9.69 -9.39
CA PRO A 447 23.23 -9.99 -10.81
C PRO A 447 21.91 -9.73 -11.56
N ALA A 448 22.02 -9.46 -12.87
CA ALA A 448 20.87 -9.41 -13.74
C ALA A 448 20.08 -10.73 -13.68
N LEU A 449 18.78 -10.64 -13.42
CA LEU A 449 17.91 -11.80 -13.24
C LEU A 449 17.89 -12.68 -14.49
N SER A 450 18.18 -13.97 -14.30
CA SER A 450 18.12 -15.00 -15.33
C SER A 450 17.38 -16.21 -14.79
N GLY A 451 16.27 -16.58 -15.43
CA GLY A 451 15.45 -17.68 -14.94
C GLY A 451 14.05 -17.72 -15.52
N HIS A 452 13.21 -18.56 -14.94
CA HIS A 452 11.80 -18.68 -15.27
C HIS A 452 11.01 -18.89 -13.97
N TRP A 453 9.95 -18.11 -13.79
CA TRP A 453 9.09 -18.11 -12.60
C TRP A 453 7.65 -18.28 -13.01
N VAL A 454 6.91 -19.09 -12.26
CA VAL A 454 5.49 -19.34 -12.47
C VAL A 454 4.76 -18.86 -11.22
N TYR A 455 3.72 -18.06 -11.42
CA TYR A 455 2.89 -17.51 -10.35
C TYR A 455 1.44 -17.96 -10.55
N PRO A 456 1.06 -19.13 -10.01
CA PRO A 456 -0.30 -19.65 -10.15
C PRO A 456 -1.37 -18.71 -9.59
N TYR A 457 -1.08 -17.98 -8.52
CA TYR A 457 -2.01 -16.96 -7.97
C TYR A 457 -2.13 -15.73 -8.88
N GLY A 458 -1.20 -15.52 -9.81
CA GLY A 458 -1.34 -14.51 -10.86
C GLY A 458 -1.88 -15.03 -12.19
N ALA A 459 -2.05 -16.35 -12.35
CA ALA A 459 -2.14 -17.02 -13.64
C ALA A 459 -1.10 -16.49 -14.64
N MET A 460 0.14 -16.28 -14.17
CA MET A 460 1.19 -15.65 -14.97
C MET A 460 2.51 -16.41 -14.91
N SER A 461 3.34 -16.17 -15.91
CA SER A 461 4.68 -16.76 -16.04
C SER A 461 5.64 -15.71 -16.56
N ILE A 462 6.83 -15.66 -15.95
CA ILE A 462 7.86 -14.66 -16.24
C ILE A 462 9.14 -15.39 -16.61
N HIS A 463 9.73 -15.06 -17.75
CA HIS A 463 11.05 -15.51 -18.14
C HIS A 463 11.98 -14.31 -18.26
N ARG A 464 13.22 -14.44 -17.76
CA ARG A 464 14.21 -13.38 -17.83
C ARG A 464 15.55 -13.88 -18.31
N ARG A 465 16.24 -13.00 -19.01
CA ARG A 465 17.68 -13.03 -19.27
C ARG A 465 18.20 -11.61 -19.10
N PRO A 466 19.53 -11.40 -19.04
CA PRO A 466 20.08 -10.06 -18.93
C PRO A 466 19.54 -9.15 -20.04
N GLY A 467 19.04 -7.98 -19.63
CA GLY A 467 18.49 -6.97 -20.55
C GLY A 467 17.02 -7.14 -20.95
N TRP A 468 16.36 -8.27 -20.72
CA TRP A 468 14.96 -8.43 -21.14
C TRP A 468 14.09 -9.34 -20.25
N MET A 469 12.78 -9.12 -20.35
CA MET A 469 11.76 -9.91 -19.66
C MET A 469 10.65 -10.32 -20.64
N ALA A 470 10.29 -11.60 -20.64
CA ALA A 470 9.07 -12.10 -21.26
C ALA A 470 8.03 -12.38 -20.17
N ALA A 471 6.82 -11.85 -20.32
CA ALA A 471 5.76 -11.96 -19.34
C ALA A 471 4.46 -12.43 -19.99
N VAL A 472 3.90 -13.52 -19.47
CA VAL A 472 2.66 -14.14 -19.94
C VAL A 472 1.57 -13.96 -18.88
N LYS A 473 0.37 -13.55 -19.30
CA LYS A 473 -0.83 -13.54 -18.45
C LYS A 473 -1.95 -14.37 -19.07
N GLY A 474 -2.39 -15.36 -18.30
CA GLY A 474 -3.59 -16.16 -18.52
C GLY A 474 -4.73 -15.77 -17.56
N PHE A 475 -5.81 -16.54 -17.59
CA PHE A 475 -6.87 -16.53 -16.58
C PHE A 475 -7.38 -17.96 -16.37
N SER A 476 -8.22 -18.17 -15.35
CA SER A 476 -8.83 -19.48 -15.09
C SER A 476 -10.19 -19.30 -14.41
N ARG A 477 -10.82 -20.41 -14.00
CA ARG A 477 -12.01 -20.34 -13.13
C ARG A 477 -11.74 -19.70 -11.75
N TYR A 478 -10.47 -19.49 -11.39
CA TYR A 478 -10.05 -18.94 -10.10
C TYR A 478 -9.44 -17.54 -10.19
N ILE A 479 -8.86 -17.19 -11.34
CA ILE A 479 -8.18 -15.90 -11.56
C ILE A 479 -8.92 -15.18 -12.67
N TRP A 480 -9.45 -14.00 -12.39
CA TRP A 480 -10.21 -13.22 -13.36
C TRP A 480 -9.33 -12.73 -14.53
N ASP A 481 -10.00 -12.45 -15.64
CA ASP A 481 -9.42 -12.05 -16.92
C ASP A 481 -9.03 -10.56 -16.94
N TYR A 482 -9.94 -9.64 -16.61
CA TYR A 482 -9.65 -8.22 -16.51
C TYR A 482 -10.63 -7.48 -15.59
N GLU A 483 -10.23 -6.30 -15.12
CA GLU A 483 -11.11 -5.37 -14.42
C GLU A 483 -11.34 -4.12 -15.28
N SER A 484 -12.59 -3.66 -15.35
CA SER A 484 -12.98 -2.39 -15.99
C SER A 484 -13.82 -1.54 -15.05
N GLY A 485 -13.69 -0.23 -15.15
CA GLY A 485 -14.48 0.75 -14.41
C GLY A 485 -15.05 1.84 -15.32
N LYS A 486 -15.74 2.83 -14.75
CA LYS A 486 -16.27 3.98 -15.52
C LYS A 486 -15.12 4.73 -16.19
N GLY A 487 -15.01 4.60 -17.51
CA GLY A 487 -13.91 5.18 -18.32
C GLY A 487 -12.55 4.50 -18.13
N GLN A 488 -12.47 3.38 -17.40
CA GLN A 488 -11.22 2.72 -17.04
C GLN A 488 -11.16 1.33 -17.67
N ASN A 489 -10.06 1.04 -18.38
CA ASN A 489 -9.80 -0.25 -19.04
C ASN A 489 -10.97 -0.79 -19.89
N VAL A 490 -11.65 0.09 -20.62
CA VAL A 490 -12.89 -0.24 -21.36
C VAL A 490 -12.68 -1.24 -22.51
N TYR A 491 -11.44 -1.48 -22.93
CA TYR A 491 -11.07 -2.43 -24.00
C TYR A 491 -10.24 -3.61 -23.49
N GLY A 492 -10.22 -3.85 -22.18
CA GLY A 492 -9.36 -4.84 -21.53
C GLY A 492 -9.75 -6.32 -21.73
N GLY A 493 -10.85 -6.63 -22.42
CA GLY A 493 -11.42 -7.99 -22.45
C GLY A 493 -10.50 -9.12 -22.87
N ASN A 494 -9.43 -8.83 -23.62
CA ASN A 494 -8.46 -9.82 -24.05
C ASN A 494 -7.13 -9.82 -23.28
N THR A 495 -6.95 -8.97 -22.25
CA THR A 495 -5.65 -8.72 -21.60
C THR A 495 -5.00 -9.94 -20.97
N SER A 496 -5.81 -10.97 -20.67
CA SER A 496 -5.37 -12.23 -20.07
C SER A 496 -5.57 -13.44 -20.97
N SER A 497 -5.86 -13.27 -22.26
CA SER A 497 -6.13 -14.37 -23.21
C SER A 497 -4.84 -15.09 -23.67
N GLY A 498 -3.93 -15.40 -22.74
CA GLY A 498 -2.61 -15.95 -23.04
C GLY A 498 -1.64 -14.92 -23.60
N VAL A 499 -1.80 -13.64 -23.23
CA VAL A 499 -1.00 -12.54 -23.76
C VAL A 499 0.45 -12.69 -23.33
N LEU A 500 1.37 -12.68 -24.29
CA LEU A 500 2.83 -12.68 -24.11
C LEU A 500 3.39 -11.31 -24.46
N ARG A 501 4.11 -10.66 -23.53
CA ARG A 501 4.82 -9.39 -23.78
C ARG A 501 6.32 -9.56 -23.57
N LEU A 502 7.11 -8.95 -24.45
CA LEU A 502 8.57 -8.89 -24.41
C LEU A 502 9.02 -7.46 -24.11
N TYR A 503 9.57 -7.24 -22.93
CA TYR A 503 10.16 -5.98 -22.49
C TYR A 503 11.65 -6.00 -22.86
N THR A 504 12.03 -5.25 -23.89
CA THR A 504 13.34 -5.39 -24.57
C THR A 504 14.03 -4.07 -24.92
N LYS A 505 13.32 -2.93 -24.84
CA LYS A 505 13.83 -1.61 -25.27
C LYS A 505 13.54 -0.53 -24.25
N GLY A 506 14.32 0.55 -24.33
CA GLY A 506 14.29 1.70 -23.42
C GLY A 506 15.55 1.77 -22.56
N SER A 507 15.81 2.93 -21.97
CA SER A 507 16.89 3.16 -21.00
C SER A 507 16.36 3.97 -19.81
N PRO A 508 15.95 3.32 -18.70
CA PRO A 508 15.86 1.87 -18.52
C PRO A 508 14.77 1.24 -19.39
N VAL A 509 14.85 -0.09 -19.58
CA VAL A 509 13.84 -0.85 -20.34
C VAL A 509 12.45 -0.58 -19.75
N ASN A 510 11.47 -0.31 -20.61
CA ASN A 510 10.11 0.01 -20.22
C ASN A 510 9.10 -0.50 -21.27
N ALA A 511 7.81 -0.45 -20.94
CA ALA A 511 6.74 -0.94 -21.80
C ALA A 511 6.56 -0.09 -23.05
N PHE A 512 6.67 1.24 -22.94
CA PHE A 512 6.44 2.17 -24.04
C PHE A 512 7.45 1.94 -25.18
N ASP A 513 8.75 1.98 -24.86
CA ASP A 513 9.84 1.79 -25.82
C ASP A 513 9.91 0.37 -26.36
N SER A 514 9.43 -0.61 -25.58
CA SER A 514 9.21 -1.99 -26.04
C SER A 514 8.04 -2.15 -27.01
N GLY A 515 7.37 -1.04 -27.38
CA GLY A 515 6.31 -1.01 -28.37
C GLY A 515 4.90 -1.19 -27.79
N TYR A 516 4.72 -1.08 -26.48
CA TYR A 516 3.43 -1.25 -25.80
C TYR A 516 2.77 0.08 -25.40
N GLY A 517 3.02 1.15 -26.16
CA GLY A 517 2.25 2.39 -26.05
C GLY A 517 0.75 2.15 -26.28
N ILE A 518 -0.10 2.97 -25.65
CA ILE A 518 -1.57 2.81 -25.72
C ILE A 518 -2.22 3.58 -26.88
N ASN A 519 -1.56 4.63 -27.38
CA ASN A 519 -2.09 5.45 -28.46
C ASN A 519 -2.04 4.69 -29.77
N GLY A 520 -3.20 4.51 -30.42
CA GLY A 520 -3.32 3.72 -31.65
C GLY A 520 -3.25 2.20 -31.46
N TRP A 521 -3.21 1.71 -30.23
CA TRP A 521 -3.11 0.28 -29.93
C TRP A 521 -4.37 -0.49 -30.33
N ASP A 522 -4.22 -1.59 -31.09
CA ASP A 522 -5.33 -2.50 -31.41
C ASP A 522 -5.53 -3.52 -30.29
N TRP A 523 -6.54 -3.30 -29.45
CA TRP A 523 -6.86 -4.15 -28.30
C TRP A 523 -7.40 -5.54 -28.66
N HIS A 524 -7.61 -5.83 -29.95
CA HIS A 524 -7.85 -7.19 -30.42
C HIS A 524 -6.54 -7.94 -30.68
N ARG A 525 -5.46 -7.25 -31.05
CA ARG A 525 -4.19 -7.85 -31.49
C ARG A 525 -3.14 -7.82 -30.39
N LEU A 526 -3.50 -8.36 -29.23
CA LEU A 526 -2.57 -8.49 -28.12
C LEU A 526 -1.54 -9.59 -28.46
N PRO A 527 -0.23 -9.35 -28.29
CA PRO A 527 0.78 -10.32 -28.71
C PRO A 527 0.63 -11.65 -27.96
N GLY A 528 0.71 -12.76 -28.69
CA GLY A 528 0.52 -14.11 -28.17
C GLY A 528 -0.94 -14.56 -27.97
N ALA A 529 -1.91 -13.64 -27.93
CA ALA A 529 -3.30 -14.01 -27.70
C ALA A 529 -4.01 -14.48 -28.97
N THR A 530 -4.90 -15.46 -28.82
CA THR A 530 -5.90 -15.82 -29.83
C THR A 530 -7.22 -15.16 -29.44
N THR A 531 -7.71 -14.22 -30.26
CA THR A 531 -8.87 -13.38 -29.95
C THR A 531 -9.82 -13.30 -31.14
N VAL A 532 -11.05 -12.85 -30.88
CA VAL A 532 -12.01 -12.50 -31.93
C VAL A 532 -12.02 -10.98 -32.11
N ARG A 533 -11.94 -10.52 -33.37
CA ARG A 533 -12.10 -9.11 -33.69
C ARG A 533 -13.58 -8.74 -33.70
N VAL A 534 -13.99 -7.89 -32.78
CA VAL A 534 -15.34 -7.34 -32.73
C VAL A 534 -15.29 -5.82 -32.89
N PRO A 535 -16.37 -5.15 -33.32
CA PRO A 535 -16.41 -3.69 -33.32
C PRO A 535 -16.18 -3.14 -31.91
N TYR A 536 -15.35 -2.10 -31.75
CA TYR A 536 -15.04 -1.52 -30.43
C TYR A 536 -16.28 -1.12 -29.62
N LYS A 537 -17.35 -0.66 -30.28
CA LYS A 537 -18.65 -0.39 -29.63
C LYS A 537 -19.26 -1.60 -28.92
N LYS A 538 -18.89 -2.83 -29.31
CA LYS A 538 -19.27 -4.09 -28.66
C LYS A 538 -18.28 -4.52 -27.57
N CYS A 539 -17.08 -3.94 -27.52
CA CYS A 539 -16.10 -4.18 -26.45
C CYS A 539 -16.41 -3.36 -25.20
N ILE A 540 -17.01 -2.19 -25.37
CA ILE A 540 -17.41 -1.32 -24.26
C ILE A 540 -18.54 -2.04 -23.51
N LYS A 541 -18.25 -2.52 -22.30
CA LYS A 541 -19.32 -2.85 -21.36
C LYS A 541 -20.07 -1.54 -21.09
N VAL A 542 -21.32 -1.46 -21.54
CA VAL A 542 -22.24 -0.45 -21.03
C VAL A 542 -22.44 -0.81 -19.56
N ILE A 543 -21.77 -0.10 -18.66
CA ILE A 543 -22.12 -0.13 -17.25
C ILE A 543 -23.40 0.70 -17.18
N GLU A 544 -24.54 0.07 -17.43
CA GLU A 544 -25.84 0.68 -17.13
C GLU A 544 -25.85 0.95 -15.62
N THR A 545 -25.94 2.22 -15.25
CA THR A 545 -26.13 2.63 -13.86
C THR A 545 -27.48 2.12 -13.40
N GLY A 546 -27.50 1.01 -12.66
CA GLY A 546 -28.71 0.52 -12.02
C GLY A 546 -28.75 -0.99 -11.84
N HIS A 547 -28.05 -1.50 -10.82
CA HIS A 547 -28.58 -2.47 -9.85
C HIS A 547 -27.44 -2.92 -8.93
N GLN A 548 -27.59 -2.66 -7.63
CA GLN A 548 -26.90 -3.43 -6.61
C GLN A 548 -27.28 -4.89 -6.81
N ASN A 549 -26.39 -5.68 -7.42
CA ASN A 549 -26.51 -7.13 -7.37
C ASN A 549 -26.20 -7.57 -5.94
N HIS A 550 -27.24 -7.67 -5.13
CA HIS A 550 -27.30 -8.65 -4.07
C HIS A 550 -27.03 -10.02 -4.71
N LEU A 551 -25.79 -10.50 -4.60
CA LEU A 551 -25.50 -11.91 -4.74
C LEU A 551 -26.17 -12.61 -3.55
N SER A 552 -27.42 -13.02 -3.76
CA SER A 552 -28.03 -14.05 -2.95
C SER A 552 -27.23 -15.33 -3.18
N ALA A 553 -26.82 -15.93 -2.07
CA ALA A 553 -26.15 -17.21 -2.05
C ALA A 553 -27.09 -18.30 -2.58
N ALA A 554 -26.56 -19.14 -3.48
CA ALA A 554 -26.96 -20.52 -3.64
C ALA A 554 -25.69 -21.37 -3.46
#